data_AF-Q5HXJ2-F1
#
_entry.id   AF-Q5HXJ2-F1
#
_cell.length_a   1.000
_cell.length_b   1.000
_cell.length_c   1.000
_cell.angle_alpha   90.00
_cell.angle_beta   90.00
_cell.angle_gamma   90.00
#
_symmetry.space_group_name_H-M   'P 1'
#
loop_
_entity.id
_entity.type
_entity.pdbx_description
1 polymer ?
#
loop_
_entity_poly.entity_id
_entity_poly.type
_entity_poly.pdbx_seq_one_letter_code
_entity_poly.pdbx_strand_id
1 'polypeptide(L)'
;MIFIGIIAFLFGVGIAPPVFGWMTWKHFDQRVASFIVGGTDRWESGMAMMQDARPEQWSSFMWEDRLVQDNMPKIRDCRIAATQTKVARSCLIVVKPDTVE
;
A
#
# COMPACT_ATOMS: atom_id res chain seq x y z
N MET A 1 -5.17 -13.39 51.27
CA MET A 1 -4.35 -12.66 50.27
C MET A 1 -4.24 -13.40 48.93
N ILE A 2 -4.07 -14.72 48.91
CA ILE A 2 -3.97 -15.52 47.67
C ILE A 2 -5.21 -15.42 46.77
N PHE A 3 -6.42 -15.51 47.34
CA PHE A 3 -7.68 -15.42 46.57
C PHE A 3 -7.86 -14.07 45.84
N ILE A 4 -7.41 -12.97 46.43
CA ILE A 4 -7.47 -11.64 45.81
C ILE A 4 -6.53 -11.59 44.60
N GLY A 5 -5.34 -12.18 44.72
CA GLY A 5 -4.38 -12.29 43.61
C GLY A 5 -4.90 -13.16 42.46
N ILE A 6 -5.55 -14.29 42.77
CA ILE A 6 -6.15 -15.18 41.77
C ILE A 6 -7.30 -14.49 41.04
N ILE A 7 -8.18 -13.79 41.77
CA ILE A 7 -9.28 -13.04 41.18
C ILE A 7 -8.75 -11.93 40.27
N ALA A 8 -7.77 -11.15 40.72
CA ALA A 8 -7.15 -10.10 39.91
C ALA A 8 -6.47 -10.68 38.65
N PHE A 9 -5.81 -11.84 38.76
CA PHE A 9 -5.18 -12.51 37.63
C PHE A 9 -6.21 -13.02 36.60
N LEU A 10 -7.31 -13.64 37.06
CA LEU A 10 -8.37 -14.13 36.19
C LEU A 10 -9.11 -12.98 35.50
N PHE A 11 -9.34 -11.86 36.19
CA PHE A 11 -9.90 -10.66 35.57
C PHE A 11 -8.93 -10.02 34.59
N GLY A 12 -7.64 -9.93 34.93
CA GLY A 12 -6.61 -9.42 34.03
C GLY A 12 -6.50 -10.26 32.75
N VAL A 13 -6.38 -11.57 32.87
CA VAL A 13 -6.24 -12.50 31.73
C VAL A 13 -7.57 -12.73 31.00
N GLY A 14 -8.71 -12.59 31.66
CA GLY A 14 -10.02 -12.76 31.04
C GLY A 14 -10.54 -11.52 30.32
N ILE A 15 -10.27 -10.31 30.85
CA ILE A 15 -10.73 -9.04 30.28
C ILE A 15 -9.71 -8.48 29.28
N ALA A 16 -8.41 -8.62 29.52
CA ALA A 16 -7.41 -8.02 28.64
C ALA A 16 -7.49 -8.54 27.19
N PRO A 17 -7.53 -9.85 26.90
CA PRO A 17 -7.58 -10.34 25.52
C PRO A 17 -8.81 -9.87 24.72
N PRO A 18 -10.05 -9.90 25.25
CA PRO A 18 -11.19 -9.35 24.51
C PRO A 18 -11.13 -7.83 24.36
N VAL A 19 -10.59 -7.08 25.33
CA VAL A 19 -10.41 -5.63 25.21
C VAL A 19 -9.34 -5.28 24.17
N PHE A 20 -8.18 -5.94 24.17
CA PHE A 20 -7.13 -5.75 23.16
C PHE A 20 -7.57 -6.23 21.76
N GLY A 21 -8.42 -7.27 21.69
CA GLY A 21 -8.99 -7.75 20.44
C GLY A 21 -10.08 -6.82 19.87
N TRP A 22 -10.88 -6.20 20.73
CA TRP A 22 -11.96 -5.28 20.32
C TRP A 22 -11.45 -3.87 20.03
N MET A 23 -10.41 -3.42 20.73
CA MET A 23 -9.69 -2.16 20.47
C MET A 23 -8.65 -2.31 19.36
N THR A 24 -9.10 -2.88 18.23
CA THR A 24 -8.57 -2.67 16.87
C THR A 24 -7.07 -2.37 16.72
N TRP A 25 -6.23 -3.38 17.00
CA TRP A 25 -4.86 -3.44 16.45
C TRP A 25 -4.81 -3.57 14.91
N LYS A 26 -5.94 -3.59 14.21
CA LYS A 26 -6.00 -3.61 12.74
C LYS A 26 -5.48 -2.32 12.09
N HIS A 27 -5.56 -1.18 12.78
CA HIS A 27 -5.10 0.12 12.26
C HIS A 27 -3.75 0.56 12.82
N PHE A 28 -3.28 -0.06 13.92
CA PHE A 28 -1.99 0.28 14.53
C PHE A 28 -0.81 -0.22 13.71
N ASP A 29 -0.96 -1.37 13.06
CA ASP A 29 0.03 -1.94 12.17
C ASP A 29 0.30 -1.03 10.94
N GLN A 30 -0.68 -0.22 10.54
CA GLN A 30 -0.51 0.83 9.53
C GLN A 30 0.33 2.00 10.03
N ARG A 31 0.20 2.37 11.31
CA ARG A 31 0.89 3.51 11.89
C ARG A 31 2.33 3.23 12.24
N VAL A 32 2.73 2.01 12.60
CA VAL A 32 4.13 1.78 13.03
C VAL A 32 5.10 1.94 11.87
N ALA A 33 4.79 1.34 10.70
CA ALA A 33 5.62 1.51 9.52
C ALA A 33 5.63 2.97 9.02
N SER A 34 4.47 3.64 9.05
CA SER A 34 4.39 5.03 8.60
C SER A 34 5.03 6.02 9.58
N PHE A 35 4.99 5.73 10.88
CA PHE A 35 5.62 6.52 11.93
C PHE A 35 7.14 6.42 11.91
N ILE A 36 7.71 5.26 11.60
CA ILE A 36 9.18 5.07 11.54
C ILE A 36 9.78 5.77 10.31
N VAL A 37 9.09 5.74 9.18
CA VAL A 37 9.57 6.33 7.92
C VAL A 37 9.16 7.81 7.78
N GLY A 38 8.14 8.25 8.51
CA GLY A 38 7.65 9.63 8.50
C GLY A 38 6.59 9.94 7.43
N GLY A 39 6.00 8.92 6.79
CA GLY A 39 4.92 9.10 5.81
C GLY A 39 3.53 9.19 6.46
N THR A 40 2.59 9.84 5.78
CA THR A 40 1.20 9.97 6.26
C THR A 40 0.42 8.65 6.18
N ASP A 41 0.82 7.74 5.28
CA ASP A 41 0.26 6.41 5.13
C ASP A 41 1.30 5.35 4.67
N ARG A 42 0.90 4.07 4.62
CA ARG A 42 1.80 2.94 4.25
C ARG A 42 2.36 3.09 2.83
N TRP A 43 1.58 3.62 1.90
CA TRP A 43 1.99 3.81 0.52
C TRP A 43 3.04 4.90 0.42
N GLU A 44 2.78 6.09 0.97
CA GLU A 44 3.75 7.19 0.97
C GLU A 44 5.07 6.80 1.63
N SER A 45 4.99 6.07 2.76
CA SER A 45 6.16 5.55 3.44
C SER A 45 6.93 4.54 2.57
N GLY A 46 6.23 3.65 1.87
CA GLY A 46 6.84 2.72 0.93
C GLY A 46 7.53 3.42 -0.24
N MET A 47 6.90 4.46 -0.81
CA MET A 47 7.48 5.28 -1.88
C MET A 47 8.76 5.98 -1.39
N ALA A 48 8.74 6.58 -0.20
CA ALA A 48 9.90 7.22 0.39
C ALA A 48 11.07 6.23 0.57
N MET A 49 10.79 5.01 1.06
CA MET A 49 11.81 3.97 1.19
C MET A 49 12.37 3.52 -0.17
N MET A 50 11.51 3.35 -1.18
CA MET A 50 11.94 2.95 -2.53
C MET A 50 12.81 4.03 -3.18
N GLN A 51 12.39 5.29 -3.07
CA GLN A 51 13.13 6.45 -3.58
C GLN A 51 14.50 6.60 -2.91
N ASP A 52 14.57 6.46 -1.58
CA ASP A 52 15.80 6.56 -0.82
C ASP A 52 16.76 5.39 -1.13
N ALA A 53 16.25 4.16 -1.15
CA ALA A 53 17.08 2.99 -1.37
C ALA A 53 17.72 2.96 -2.76
N ARG A 54 16.98 3.38 -3.80
CA ARG A 54 17.43 3.33 -5.21
C ARG A 54 16.81 4.43 -6.08
N PRO A 55 17.34 5.66 -6.06
CA PRO A 55 16.72 6.82 -6.71
C PRO A 55 16.61 6.71 -8.24
N GLU A 56 17.61 6.15 -8.93
CA GLU A 56 17.59 5.99 -10.40
C GLU A 56 16.53 4.95 -10.85
N GLN A 57 16.38 3.87 -10.10
CA GLN A 57 15.34 2.87 -10.36
C GLN A 57 13.95 3.44 -10.06
N TRP A 58 13.84 4.25 -9.00
CA TRP A 58 12.62 4.98 -8.69
C TRP A 58 12.22 5.95 -9.81
N SER A 59 13.15 6.71 -10.39
CA SER A 59 12.82 7.61 -11.51
C SER A 59 12.31 6.85 -12.75
N SER A 60 12.89 5.69 -13.06
CA SER A 60 12.40 4.82 -14.14
C SER A 60 10.99 4.32 -13.86
N PHE A 61 10.74 3.84 -12.64
CA PHE A 61 9.42 3.39 -12.20
C PHE A 61 8.36 4.51 -12.31
N MET A 62 8.71 5.72 -11.87
CA MET A 62 7.81 6.87 -11.96
C MET A 62 7.52 7.30 -13.40
N TRP A 63 8.49 7.15 -14.31
CA TRP A 63 8.27 7.38 -15.75
C TRP A 63 7.30 6.35 -16.33
N GLU A 64 7.47 5.07 -16.01
CA GLU A 64 6.57 3.98 -16.44
C GLU A 64 5.15 4.17 -15.91
N ASP A 65 5.00 4.52 -14.62
CA ASP A 65 3.69 4.81 -14.03
C ASP A 65 3.03 5.99 -14.75
N ARG A 66 3.76 7.10 -14.97
CA ARG A 66 3.22 8.26 -15.70
C ARG A 66 2.79 7.90 -17.12
N LEU A 67 3.56 7.07 -17.83
CA LEU A 67 3.20 6.59 -19.16
C LEU A 67 1.87 5.80 -19.14
N VAL A 68 1.67 4.95 -18.13
CA VAL A 68 0.42 4.20 -17.94
C VAL A 68 -0.73 5.13 -17.61
N GLN A 69 -0.55 6.08 -16.69
CA GLN A 69 -1.59 7.03 -16.30
C GLN A 69 -2.04 7.90 -17.48
N ASP A 70 -1.09 8.42 -18.26
CA ASP A 70 -1.35 9.23 -19.45
C ASP A 70 -2.14 8.45 -20.53
N ASN A 71 -1.98 7.13 -20.57
CA ASN A 71 -2.64 6.24 -21.52
C ASN A 71 -3.79 5.43 -20.92
N MET A 72 -4.17 5.67 -19.65
CA MET A 72 -5.07 4.80 -18.90
C MET A 72 -6.41 4.53 -19.60
N PRO A 73 -7.09 5.52 -20.23
CA PRO A 73 -8.31 5.25 -20.98
C PRO A 73 -8.11 4.23 -22.11
N LYS A 74 -7.03 4.38 -22.89
CA LYS A 74 -6.71 3.48 -24.01
C LYS A 74 -6.31 2.08 -23.53
N ILE A 75 -5.51 2.00 -22.46
CA ILE A 75 -5.11 0.74 -21.84
C ILE A 75 -6.34 0.00 -21.29
N ARG A 76 -7.26 0.71 -20.65
CA ARG A 76 -8.50 0.13 -20.13
C ARG A 76 -9.37 -0.44 -21.24
N ASP A 77 -9.62 0.32 -22.30
CA ASP A 77 -10.43 -0.13 -23.44
C ASP A 77 -9.79 -1.35 -24.13
N CYS A 78 -8.47 -1.31 -24.30
CA CYS A 78 -7.67 -2.42 -24.80
C CYS A 78 -7.84 -3.68 -23.95
N ARG A 79 -7.72 -3.55 -22.62
CA ARG A 79 -7.90 -4.65 -21.67
C ARG A 79 -9.31 -5.22 -21.75
N ILE A 80 -10.33 -4.37 -21.85
CA ILE A 80 -11.73 -4.80 -22.00
C ILE A 80 -11.89 -5.62 -23.29
N ALA A 81 -11.40 -5.11 -24.43
CA ALA A 81 -11.50 -5.80 -25.71
C ALA A 81 -10.74 -7.15 -25.73
N ALA A 82 -9.54 -7.19 -25.16
CA ALA A 82 -8.76 -8.43 -25.00
C ALA A 82 -9.51 -9.45 -24.12
N THR A 83 -10.13 -8.98 -23.04
CA THR A 83 -10.91 -9.82 -22.12
C THR A 83 -12.16 -10.37 -22.79
N GLN A 84 -12.90 -9.53 -23.53
CA GLN A 84 -14.12 -9.93 -24.24
C GLN A 84 -13.83 -10.97 -25.32
N THR A 85 -12.71 -10.80 -26.03
CA THR A 85 -12.34 -11.68 -27.15
C THR A 85 -11.52 -12.88 -26.72
N LYS A 86 -11.03 -12.90 -25.46
CA LYS A 86 -10.12 -13.91 -24.89
C LYS A 86 -8.86 -14.16 -25.72
N VAL A 87 -8.42 -13.15 -26.45
CA VAL A 87 -7.26 -13.21 -27.34
C VAL A 87 -6.36 -12.01 -27.02
N ALA A 88 -5.05 -12.21 -27.08
CA ALA A 88 -4.09 -11.13 -26.94
C ALA A 88 -4.32 -10.06 -28.02
N ARG A 89 -4.40 -8.79 -27.61
CA ARG A 89 -4.64 -7.65 -28.51
C ARG A 89 -3.43 -6.73 -28.49
N SER A 90 -2.99 -6.31 -29.68
CA SER A 90 -2.03 -5.21 -29.82
C SER A 90 -2.77 -3.89 -29.70
N CYS A 91 -2.21 -2.96 -28.94
CA CYS A 91 -2.80 -1.65 -28.68
C CYS A 91 -1.72 -0.58 -28.78
N LEU A 92 -2.07 0.54 -29.39
CA LEU A 92 -1.17 1.67 -29.58
C LEU A 92 -1.25 2.59 -28.36
N ILE A 93 -0.09 2.90 -27.79
CA ILE A 93 0.06 3.91 -26.74
C ILE A 93 0.79 5.13 -27.29
N VAL A 94 0.57 6.27 -26.67
CA VAL A 94 1.25 7.53 -26.99
C VAL A 94 2.32 7.77 -25.94
N VAL A 95 3.58 7.89 -26.39
CA VAL A 95 4.70 8.32 -25.54
C VAL A 95 4.93 9.80 -25.83
N LYS A 96 4.87 10.63 -24.80
CA LYS A 96 5.19 12.06 -24.91
C LYS A 96 6.71 12.25 -24.83
N PRO A 97 7.26 13.27 -25.50
CA PRO A 97 8.67 13.61 -25.31
C PRO A 97 8.91 14.04 -23.86
N ASP A 98 10.09 13.71 -23.33
CA ASP A 98 10.55 14.25 -22.06
C ASP A 98 10.82 15.75 -22.27
N THR A 99 9.97 16.60 -21.73
CA THR A 99 10.23 18.04 -21.73
C THR A 99 11.38 18.29 -20.76
N VAL A 100 12.58 18.50 -21.29
CA VAL A 100 13.68 19.11 -20.56
C VAL A 100 13.29 20.57 -20.34
N GLU A 101 12.76 20.89 -19.16
CA GLU A 101 12.65 22.26 -18.67
C GLU A 101 13.84 22.56 -17.76
#